data_AF-A0A7S2HH13-F1
#
_entry.id   AF-A0A7S2HH13-F1
#
_cell.length_a   1.000
_cell.length_b   1.000
_cell.length_c   1.000
_cell.angle_alpha   90.00
_cell.angle_beta   90.00
_cell.angle_gamma   90.00
#
_symmetry.space_group_name_H-M   'P 1'
#
loop_
_entity.id
_entity.type
_entity.pdbx_description
1 polymer ?
#
loop_
_entity_poly.entity_id
_entity_poly.type
_entity_poly.pdbx_seq_one_letter_code
_entity_poly.pdbx_strand_id
1 'polypeptide(L)'
;RKKIGVPGGQAPETFELKPFCYYCDREFDSTKTLITHQRAKHFNCGECGLKFDTVTGLRVHMLNAYKKTMKEVPNAMPGRENPDVVVHGMEGLPKGLVEERTRKAMAEKAEADKRRE
;
A
#
# COMPACT_ATOMS: atom_id res chain seq x y z
N ARG A 1 7.67 31.98 -17.04
CA ARG A 1 7.45 30.51 -16.97
C ARG A 1 8.73 29.84 -16.46
N LYS A 2 8.97 29.88 -15.15
CA LYS A 2 10.13 29.20 -14.54
C LYS A 2 9.74 27.77 -14.23
N LYS A 3 10.49 26.81 -14.78
CA LYS A 3 10.40 25.38 -14.51
C LYS A 3 10.80 25.17 -13.05
N ILE A 4 9.86 24.71 -12.22
CA ILE A 4 10.18 24.26 -10.87
C ILE A 4 10.67 22.82 -11.03
N GLY A 5 11.99 22.66 -11.09
CA GLY A 5 12.64 21.36 -11.02
C GLY A 5 12.44 20.79 -9.62
N VAL A 6 11.74 19.67 -9.53
CA VAL A 6 11.62 18.92 -8.29
C VAL A 6 12.93 18.15 -8.10
N PRO A 7 13.72 18.39 -7.04
CA PRO A 7 14.83 17.50 -6.72
C PRO A 7 14.23 16.18 -6.23
N GLY A 8 14.23 15.17 -7.09
CA GLY A 8 13.95 13.79 -6.72
C GLY A 8 15.02 13.33 -5.74
N GLY A 9 14.71 13.44 -4.46
CA GLY A 9 15.50 12.85 -3.38
C GLY A 9 15.55 11.34 -3.60
N GLN A 10 16.66 10.86 -4.14
CA GLN A 10 16.99 9.45 -4.16
C GLN A 10 17.32 9.06 -2.72
N ALA A 11 16.37 8.43 -2.03
CA ALA A 11 16.54 7.92 -0.69
C ALA A 11 17.70 6.91 -0.64
N PRO A 12 18.46 6.85 0.46
CA PRO A 12 19.67 6.05 0.57
C PRO A 12 19.38 4.55 0.50
N GLU A 13 20.26 3.83 -0.18
CA GLU A 13 20.29 2.37 -0.38
C GLU A 13 20.48 1.62 0.96
N THR A 14 19.43 1.62 1.80
CA THR A 14 19.45 1.11 3.17
C THR A 14 18.31 0.12 3.35
N PHE A 15 18.65 -1.17 3.44
CA PHE A 15 17.76 -2.30 3.74
C PHE A 15 16.43 -2.30 2.97
N GLU A 16 16.38 -3.01 1.84
CA GLU A 16 15.15 -3.20 1.06
C GLU A 16 14.12 -4.02 1.83
N LEU A 17 13.30 -3.34 2.66
CA LEU A 17 12.09 -3.94 3.18
C LEU A 17 11.20 -4.31 1.99
N LYS A 18 10.80 -5.59 1.92
CA LYS A 18 9.92 -6.07 0.86
C LYS A 18 8.63 -5.23 0.84
N PRO A 19 8.22 -4.69 -0.33
CA PRO A 19 6.97 -3.95 -0.45
C PRO A 19 5.81 -4.81 0.01
N PHE A 20 4.92 -4.24 0.83
CA PHE A 20 3.79 -4.98 1.38
C PHE A 20 2.48 -4.21 1.23
N CYS A 21 1.38 -4.95 1.15
CA CYS A 21 0.06 -4.37 1.08
C CYS A 21 -0.44 -3.98 2.47
N TYR A 22 -0.78 -2.71 2.66
CA TYR A 22 -1.40 -2.24 3.90
C TYR A 22 -2.67 -3.02 4.25
N TYR A 23 -3.54 -3.24 3.25
CA TYR A 23 -4.88 -3.79 3.45
C TYR A 23 -4.89 -5.28 3.78
N CYS A 24 -4.02 -6.10 3.17
CA CYS A 24 -4.00 -7.54 3.40
C CYS A 24 -2.67 -8.09 3.92
N ASP A 25 -1.76 -7.21 4.31
CA ASP A 25 -0.45 -7.48 4.94
C ASP A 25 0.53 -8.33 4.09
N ARG A 26 0.15 -8.69 2.85
CA ARG A 26 0.94 -9.49 1.92
C ARG A 26 2.20 -8.77 1.46
N GLU A 27 3.30 -9.51 1.40
CA GLU A 27 4.58 -9.06 0.86
C GLU A 27 4.67 -9.32 -0.65
N PHE A 28 5.47 -8.52 -1.33
CA PHE A 28 5.69 -8.53 -2.78
C PHE A 28 7.17 -8.30 -3.06
N ASP A 29 7.64 -8.74 -4.22
CA ASP A 29 9.02 -8.54 -4.67
C ASP A 29 9.25 -7.13 -5.25
N SER A 30 8.18 -6.42 -5.63
CA SER A 30 8.30 -5.11 -6.28
C SER A 30 7.07 -4.24 -6.06
N THR A 31 7.29 -2.93 -5.92
CA THR A 31 6.22 -1.94 -5.77
C THR A 31 5.23 -1.98 -6.93
N LYS A 32 5.67 -2.27 -8.16
CA LYS A 32 4.79 -2.43 -9.34
C LYS A 32 3.79 -3.57 -9.18
N THR A 33 4.24 -4.71 -8.63
CA THR A 33 3.37 -5.87 -8.38
C THR A 33 2.40 -5.58 -7.24
N LEU A 34 2.85 -4.88 -6.20
CA LEU A 34 2.01 -4.39 -5.11
C LEU A 34 0.91 -3.43 -5.61
N ILE A 35 1.24 -2.47 -6.47
CA ILE A 35 0.27 -1.53 -7.05
C ILE A 35 -0.78 -2.30 -7.86
N THR A 36 -0.34 -3.22 -8.73
CA THR A 36 -1.26 -4.06 -9.51
C THR A 36 -2.17 -4.89 -8.61
N HIS A 37 -1.63 -5.43 -7.52
CA HIS A 37 -2.40 -6.17 -6.52
C HIS A 37 -3.46 -5.30 -5.83
N GLN A 38 -3.10 -4.09 -5.38
CA GLN A 38 -4.03 -3.15 -4.73
C GLN A 38 -5.22 -2.85 -5.65
N ARG A 39 -4.94 -2.56 -6.92
CA ARG A 39 -5.95 -2.30 -7.96
C ARG A 39 -6.88 -3.47 -8.23
N ALA A 40 -6.32 -4.69 -8.27
CA ALA A 40 -7.07 -5.88 -8.61
C ALA A 40 -7.93 -6.39 -7.45
N LYS A 41 -7.47 -6.23 -6.19
CA LYS A 41 -8.07 -6.90 -5.03
C LYS A 41 -8.83 -5.97 -4.08
N HIS A 42 -8.34 -4.74 -3.90
CA HIS A 42 -8.90 -3.78 -2.94
C HIS A 42 -9.68 -2.67 -3.62
N PHE A 43 -9.22 -2.23 -4.79
CA PHE A 43 -9.84 -1.11 -5.52
C PHE A 43 -10.76 -1.59 -6.64
N ASN A 44 -11.53 -2.65 -6.39
CA ASN A 44 -12.52 -3.16 -7.32
C ASN A 44 -13.94 -2.84 -6.87
N CYS A 45 -14.76 -2.39 -7.80
CA CYS A 45 -16.20 -2.25 -7.60
C CYS A 45 -16.86 -3.63 -7.61
N GLY A 46 -17.57 -4.00 -6.54
CA GLY A 46 -18.33 -5.25 -6.49
C GLY A 46 -19.57 -5.29 -7.39
N GLU A 47 -20.05 -4.14 -7.85
CA GLU A 47 -21.31 -4.02 -8.62
C GLU A 47 -21.10 -4.04 -10.14
N CYS A 48 -20.00 -3.47 -10.66
CA CYS A 48 -19.65 -3.51 -12.10
C CYS A 48 -18.30 -4.16 -12.40
N GLY A 49 -17.51 -4.52 -11.39
CA GLY A 49 -16.16 -5.06 -11.58
C GLY A 49 -15.14 -4.02 -12.05
N LEU A 50 -15.48 -2.73 -12.03
CA LEU A 50 -14.58 -1.66 -12.46
C LEU A 50 -13.43 -1.47 -11.46
N LYS A 51 -12.21 -1.38 -11.98
CA LYS A 51 -10.98 -1.31 -11.18
C LYS A 51 -10.47 0.12 -11.14
N PHE A 52 -10.07 0.58 -9.97
CA PHE A 52 -9.57 1.92 -9.73
C PHE A 52 -8.11 1.90 -9.32
N ASP A 53 -7.42 3.01 -9.54
CA ASP A 53 -6.03 3.20 -9.13
C ASP A 53 -5.91 3.62 -7.66
N THR A 54 -6.97 4.24 -7.12
CA THR A 54 -7.03 4.78 -5.75
C THR A 54 -8.34 4.44 -5.05
N VAL A 55 -8.30 4.38 -3.72
CA VAL A 55 -9.50 4.20 -2.88
C VAL A 55 -10.49 5.35 -3.08
N THR A 56 -9.99 6.58 -3.15
CA THR A 56 -10.83 7.77 -3.38
C THR A 56 -11.58 7.66 -4.70
N GLY A 57 -10.93 7.18 -5.77
CA GLY A 57 -11.58 6.92 -7.05
C GLY A 57 -12.73 5.92 -6.94
N LEU A 58 -12.51 4.80 -6.24
CA LEU A 58 -13.55 3.80 -5.98
C LEU A 58 -14.70 4.37 -5.13
N ARG A 59 -14.40 5.14 -4.08
CA ARG A 59 -15.40 5.78 -3.21
C ARG A 59 -16.29 6.75 -3.98
N VAL A 60 -15.69 7.60 -4.80
CA VAL A 60 -16.42 8.56 -5.65
C VAL A 60 -17.24 7.84 -6.71
N HIS A 61 -16.72 6.76 -7.30
CA HIS A 61 -17.48 5.92 -8.22
C HIS A 61 -18.70 5.28 -7.57
N MET A 62 -18.55 4.70 -6.38
CA MET A 62 -19.66 4.13 -5.61
C MET A 62 -20.72 5.17 -5.29
N LEU A 63 -20.31 6.37 -4.92
CA LEU A 63 -21.22 7.46 -4.60
C LEU A 63 -21.95 8.00 -5.84
N ASN A 64 -21.28 8.13 -6.99
CA ASN A 64 -21.90 8.70 -8.19
C ASN A 64 -22.69 7.67 -9.01
N ALA A 65 -22.13 6.48 -9.25
CA ALA A 65 -22.73 5.46 -10.10
C ALA A 65 -23.83 4.67 -9.38
N TYR A 66 -23.67 4.43 -8.07
CA TYR A 66 -24.59 3.58 -7.28
C TYR A 66 -25.26 4.31 -6.12
N LYS A 67 -24.94 5.59 -5.89
CA LYS A 67 -25.39 6.35 -4.71
C LYS A 67 -25.09 5.63 -3.39
N LYS A 68 -24.04 4.81 -3.36
CA LYS A 68 -23.58 4.04 -2.19
C LYS A 68 -22.33 4.68 -1.61
N THR A 69 -22.29 4.83 -0.28
CA THR A 69 -21.10 5.28 0.43
C THR A 69 -20.25 4.09 0.84
N MET A 70 -19.08 3.92 0.22
CA MET A 70 -18.04 3.02 0.74
C MET A 70 -17.49 3.61 2.04
N LYS A 71 -17.74 2.91 3.14
CA LYS A 71 -17.17 3.25 4.46
C LYS A 71 -15.91 2.45 4.76
N GLU A 72 -15.74 1.32 4.08
CA GLU A 72 -14.71 0.32 4.33
C GLU A 72 -14.19 -0.21 2.99
N VAL A 73 -12.90 -0.51 2.90
CA VAL A 73 -12.29 -1.11 1.71
C VAL A 73 -12.57 -2.63 1.70
N PRO A 74 -13.20 -3.17 0.64
CA PRO A 74 -13.48 -4.60 0.56
C PRO A 74 -12.18 -5.42 0.51
N ASN A 75 -12.20 -6.60 1.12
CA ASN A 75 -11.05 -7.49 1.28
C ASN A 75 -9.89 -6.91 2.11
N ALA A 76 -10.09 -5.83 2.87
CA ALA A 76 -9.10 -5.33 3.83
C ALA A 76 -9.18 -6.11 5.16
N MET A 77 -8.06 -6.17 5.88
CA MET A 77 -8.01 -6.68 7.24
C MET A 77 -8.79 -5.77 8.19
N PRO A 78 -9.42 -6.33 9.24
CA PRO A 78 -10.10 -5.55 10.26
C PRO A 78 -9.14 -4.58 10.93
N GLY A 79 -9.51 -3.31 11.00
CA GLY A 79 -8.69 -2.23 11.54
C GLY A 79 -7.73 -1.55 10.54
N ARG A 80 -7.69 -2.01 9.28
CA ARG A 80 -7.00 -1.35 8.15
C ARG A 80 -7.91 -1.15 6.94
N GLU A 81 -9.20 -1.06 7.18
CA GLU A 81 -10.26 -0.89 6.17
C GLU A 81 -10.55 0.57 5.83
N ASN A 82 -9.90 1.52 6.52
CA ASN A 82 -10.25 2.93 6.43
C ASN A 82 -9.93 3.50 5.03
N PRO A 83 -10.95 3.97 4.27
CA PRO A 83 -10.78 4.44 2.91
C PRO A 83 -10.07 5.80 2.80
N ASP A 84 -9.88 6.50 3.92
CA ASP A 84 -9.16 7.76 3.97
C ASP A 84 -7.62 7.58 3.97
N VAL A 85 -7.12 6.36 4.17
CA VAL A 85 -5.69 6.06 4.04
C VAL A 85 -5.33 5.91 2.56
N VAL A 86 -4.78 6.96 1.96
CA VAL A 86 -4.34 6.96 0.56
C VAL A 86 -2.99 6.25 0.46
N VAL A 87 -3.03 4.93 0.27
CA VAL A 87 -1.84 4.11 0.02
C VAL A 87 -1.71 3.81 -1.47
N HIS A 88 -0.60 4.22 -2.09
CA HIS A 88 -0.25 3.86 -3.46
C HIS A 88 1.13 3.19 -3.48
N GLY A 89 1.14 1.86 -3.66
CA GLY A 89 2.35 1.07 -3.42
C GLY A 89 2.76 1.13 -1.95
N MET A 90 3.95 1.68 -1.68
CA MET A 90 4.44 1.95 -0.32
C MET A 90 4.32 3.41 0.11
N GLU A 91 3.90 4.30 -0.80
CA GLU A 91 3.70 5.71 -0.52
C GLU A 91 2.37 5.91 0.21
N GLY A 92 2.38 6.73 1.27
CA GLY A 92 1.20 6.96 2.12
C GLY A 92 1.01 5.96 3.26
N LEU A 93 1.91 4.98 3.41
CA LEU A 93 1.95 4.13 4.60
C LEU A 93 2.34 4.95 5.84
N PRO A 94 1.70 4.73 7.01
CA PRO A 94 2.12 5.37 8.25
C PRO A 94 3.54 4.92 8.61
N LYS A 95 4.43 5.89 8.86
CA LYS A 95 5.87 5.65 9.13
C LYS A 95 6.09 4.65 10.25
N GLY A 96 5.33 4.74 11.34
CA GLY A 96 5.44 3.80 12.47
C GLY A 96 5.21 2.33 12.09
N LEU A 97 4.32 2.05 11.12
CA LEU A 97 4.10 0.68 10.63
C LEU A 97 5.28 0.18 9.81
N VAL A 98 5.83 1.05 8.95
CA VAL A 98 7.00 0.74 8.11
C VAL A 98 8.22 0.52 9.00
N GLU A 99 8.47 1.40 9.96
CA GLU A 99 9.59 1.30 10.91
C GLU A 99 9.51 0.03 11.77
N GLU A 100 8.34 -0.33 12.28
CA GLU A 100 8.17 -1.57 13.04
C GLU A 100 8.49 -2.80 12.19
N ARG A 101 7.99 -2.84 10.95
CA ARG A 101 8.28 -3.93 10.01
C ARG A 101 9.75 -4.00 9.64
N THR A 102 10.39 -2.86 9.37
CA THR A 102 11.83 -2.77 9.12
C THR A 102 12.62 -3.31 10.30
N ARG A 103 12.28 -2.91 11.54
CA ARG A 103 12.94 -3.41 12.76
C ARG A 103 12.78 -4.91 12.91
N LYS A 104 11.57 -5.45 12.67
CA LYS A 104 11.30 -6.90 12.72
C LYS A 104 12.09 -7.67 11.66
N ALA A 105 12.12 -7.18 10.42
CA ALA A 105 12.86 -7.80 9.33
C ALA A 105 14.38 -7.78 9.56
N MET A 106 14.92 -6.69 10.12
CA MET A 106 16.32 -6.61 10.52
C MET A 106 16.65 -7.60 11.64
N ALA A 107 15.78 -7.72 12.65
CA ALA A 107 15.95 -8.66 13.74
C ALA A 107 15.92 -10.12 13.25
N GLU A 108 14.97 -10.48 12.38
CA GLU A 108 14.89 -11.81 11.80
C GLU A 108 16.14 -12.16 10.97
N LYS A 109 16.64 -11.20 10.17
CA LYS A 109 17.87 -11.38 9.39
C LYS A 109 19.09 -11.61 10.30
N ALA A 110 19.20 -10.84 11.39
CA ALA A 110 20.30 -10.98 12.35
C ALA A 110 20.25 -12.34 13.08
N GLU A 111 19.06 -12.83 13.42
CA GLU A 111 18.90 -14.16 14.04
C GLU A 111 19.17 -15.31 13.05
N ALA A 112 18.82 -15.13 11.78
CA ALA A 112 19.10 -16.12 10.73
C ALA A 112 20.61 -16.25 10.42
N ASP A 113 21.36 -15.15 10.51
CA ASP A 113 22.82 -15.11 10.33
C ASP A 113 23.55 -15.87 11.46
N LYS A 114 23.21 -15.58 12.72
CA LYS A 114 23.74 -16.30 13.90
C LYS A 114 23.46 -17.80 13.90
N ARG A 115 22.39 -18.25 13.24
CA ARG A 115 22.07 -19.69 13.11
C ARG A 115 22.93 -20.40 12.06
N ARG A 116 23.58 -19.65 11.17
CA ARG A 116 24.45 -20.19 10.11
C ARG A 116 25.91 -20.27 10.53
N GLU A 117 26.31 -19.54 11.57
CA GLU A 117 27.60 -19.65 12.27
C GLU A 117 27.65 -20.85 13.21
#